data_AF-W0F9A8-F1
#
_entry.id   AF-W0F9A8-F1
#
_cell.length_a   1.000
_cell.length_b   1.000
_cell.length_c   1.000
_cell.angle_alpha   90.00
_cell.angle_beta   90.00
_cell.angle_gamma   90.00
#
_symmetry.space_group_name_H-M   'P 1'
#
loop_
_entity.id
_entity.type
_entity.pdbx_description
1 polymer ?
#
loop_
_entity_poly.entity_id
_entity_poly.type
_entity_poly.pdbx_seq_one_letter_code
_entity_poly.pdbx_strand_id
1 'polypeptide(L)'
;MSHTRYVKGKIVKRTDGRHNMYAQESIVFNAEDTIDEWGKEGGTRFGEPERYQGRDQEFEITFSLDKSDKTFVPLGVLDFKNNIENGYFKFNYSLFGESIDSLEFRILDDNGNALYIETNIKPVTIHADQKQSFLNDMKSKAKQISDPSVKKNIFDINYVLQSYTGVSGYTEPGHYSIYWDGFTVDKVYDSRSIAGKRLKAKITATKNGVSKSLEQEFFVVPSDVDWVDVRIDRANKMINIDLKINLRNGGAEGLNKDGDVSKEAVDYYHKPPLNKQAVSYQDLEEYALDGVGQFWSRHSGNIGKGIMIGKDLYQVFVRANSDEHGMLAPRIIYQTNQEEGRSRNWELSRILYFADGYIYHPGWGKYPGSIIFNTKGWMFGSNIPDFKMTAAHEIGHQILLSYGGQDYSKSHKKSSTIFTQKVLDDSPSIPTAGEIDLMKYYQNYYDISRTIAAEFDVAKLIWLTKLKIQ
;
A
#
# COMPACT_ATOMS: atom_id res chain seq x y z
N MET A 1 2.68 8.91 41.93
CA MET A 1 1.28 9.36 42.07
C MET A 1 0.46 8.78 40.92
N SER A 2 -0.23 7.66 41.14
CA SER A 2 -1.41 7.30 40.35
C SER A 2 -2.64 7.84 41.09
N HIS A 3 -3.47 8.61 40.40
CA HIS A 3 -4.70 9.16 41.00
C HIS A 3 -5.83 8.17 40.78
N THR A 4 -6.07 7.33 41.79
CA THR A 4 -7.33 6.61 41.90
C THR A 4 -8.29 7.47 42.72
N ARG A 5 -9.43 7.85 42.13
CA ARG A 5 -10.46 8.62 42.83
C ARG A 5 -11.49 7.66 43.39
N TYR A 6 -11.48 7.49 44.72
CA TYR A 6 -12.53 6.78 45.44
C TYR A 6 -13.55 7.80 45.99
N VAL A 7 -14.82 7.51 45.76
CA VAL A 7 -15.99 8.26 46.24
C VAL A 7 -16.17 7.99 47.74
N LYS A 8 -16.73 8.97 48.47
CA LYS A 8 -16.78 8.99 49.93
C LYS A 8 -17.96 8.14 50.44
N GLY A 9 -17.68 6.96 50.99
CA GLY A 9 -18.59 6.13 51.77
C GLY A 9 -17.80 5.31 52.79
N LYS A 10 -18.39 4.92 53.93
CA LYS A 10 -17.69 4.21 55.01
C LYS A 10 -18.16 2.75 55.08
N ILE A 11 -17.22 1.82 54.92
CA ILE A 11 -17.42 0.40 55.20
C ILE A 11 -17.07 0.14 56.66
N VAL A 12 -17.96 -0.49 57.42
CA VAL A 12 -17.72 -0.96 58.79
C VAL A 12 -18.04 -2.45 58.86
N LYS A 13 -17.04 -3.28 59.17
CA LYS A 13 -17.18 -4.72 59.37
C LYS A 13 -16.93 -5.04 60.85
N ARG A 14 -17.91 -5.67 61.52
CA ARG A 14 -17.77 -6.20 62.89
C ARG A 14 -18.00 -7.71 62.85
N THR A 15 -17.06 -8.47 63.39
CA THR A 15 -17.11 -9.94 63.41
C THR A 15 -16.84 -10.41 64.83
N ASP A 16 -17.71 -11.29 65.36
CA ASP A 16 -17.57 -11.91 66.69
C ASP A 16 -16.97 -13.33 66.61
N GLY A 17 -16.13 -13.58 65.60
CA GLY A 17 -15.53 -14.89 65.29
C GLY A 17 -14.64 -14.89 64.03
N ARG A 18 -13.98 -16.03 63.70
CA ARG A 18 -13.04 -16.13 62.57
C ARG A 18 -13.73 -16.19 61.20
N HIS A 19 -13.11 -15.52 60.23
CA HIS A 19 -13.60 -15.33 58.86
C HIS A 19 -12.42 -15.42 57.87
N ASN A 20 -12.51 -16.28 56.84
CA ASN A 20 -11.49 -16.45 55.80
C ASN A 20 -12.12 -16.43 54.40
N MET A 21 -11.44 -15.80 53.44
CA MET A 21 -11.80 -15.76 52.01
C MET A 21 -10.58 -16.14 51.16
N TYR A 22 -10.78 -16.93 50.10
CA TYR A 22 -9.72 -17.31 49.16
C TYR A 22 -10.21 -17.13 47.72
N ALA A 23 -9.36 -16.52 46.90
CA ALA A 23 -9.57 -16.40 45.46
C ALA A 23 -8.20 -16.49 44.75
N GLN A 24 -8.20 -17.01 43.53
CA GLN A 24 -6.98 -17.14 42.73
C GLN A 24 -6.65 -15.83 41.98
N GLU A 25 -7.62 -14.91 41.90
CA GLU A 25 -7.47 -13.52 41.43
C GLU A 25 -8.37 -12.56 42.26
N SER A 26 -8.54 -11.32 41.83
CA SER A 26 -9.23 -10.26 42.58
C SER A 26 -10.71 -10.56 42.83
N ILE A 27 -11.15 -10.44 44.08
CA ILE A 27 -12.58 -10.37 44.43
C ILE A 27 -13.01 -8.89 44.30
N VAL A 28 -13.89 -8.59 43.34
CA VAL A 28 -14.39 -7.23 43.11
C VAL A 28 -15.85 -7.12 43.55
N PHE A 29 -16.09 -6.24 44.53
CA PHE A 29 -17.43 -5.86 44.95
C PHE A 29 -17.83 -4.55 44.27
N ASN A 30 -19.01 -4.50 43.64
CA ASN A 30 -19.56 -3.28 43.07
C ASN A 30 -21.01 -3.11 43.53
N ALA A 31 -21.29 -2.05 44.29
CA ALA A 31 -22.62 -1.68 44.74
C ALA A 31 -22.71 -0.17 44.83
N GLU A 32 -23.85 0.40 44.43
CA GLU A 32 -24.05 1.85 44.43
C GLU A 32 -24.31 2.44 45.83
N ASP A 33 -24.74 1.62 46.80
CA ASP A 33 -24.99 2.09 48.18
C ASP A 33 -24.41 1.18 49.28
N THR A 34 -24.85 -0.08 49.44
CA THR A 34 -24.37 -0.94 50.56
C THR A 34 -24.37 -2.43 50.19
N ILE A 35 -23.42 -3.19 50.77
CA ILE A 35 -23.33 -4.65 50.69
C ILE A 35 -23.34 -5.20 52.12
N ASP A 36 -24.31 -6.05 52.43
CA ASP A 36 -24.44 -6.72 53.74
C ASP A 36 -24.28 -8.24 53.59
N GLU A 37 -23.31 -8.82 54.31
CA GLU A 37 -23.05 -10.26 54.37
C GLU A 37 -23.33 -10.80 55.78
N TRP A 38 -24.18 -11.82 55.89
CA TRP A 38 -24.56 -12.43 57.17
C TRP A 38 -24.04 -13.87 57.27
N GLY A 39 -23.20 -14.13 58.28
CA GLY A 39 -22.93 -15.49 58.74
C GLY A 39 -23.91 -15.87 59.86
N LYS A 40 -24.52 -17.07 59.81
CA LYS A 40 -25.25 -17.60 60.97
C LYS A 40 -24.26 -17.91 62.09
N GLU A 41 -24.68 -17.63 63.32
CA GLU A 41 -23.98 -17.95 64.57
C GLU A 41 -23.59 -19.44 64.55
N GLY A 42 -22.30 -19.72 64.39
CA GLY A 42 -21.74 -21.07 64.30
C GLY A 42 -21.01 -21.42 62.99
N GLY A 43 -21.24 -20.70 61.89
CA GLY A 43 -20.62 -20.99 60.58
C GLY A 43 -21.07 -22.35 59.98
N THR A 44 -21.15 -22.44 58.65
CA THR A 44 -21.39 -23.74 57.98
C THR A 44 -20.06 -24.24 57.44
N ARG A 45 -19.63 -25.44 57.86
CA ARG A 45 -18.40 -26.09 57.39
C ARG A 45 -18.77 -27.18 56.39
N PHE A 46 -18.34 -27.03 55.13
CA PHE A 46 -18.55 -28.02 54.08
C PHE A 46 -17.19 -28.61 53.68
N GLY A 47 -16.90 -29.83 54.14
CA GLY A 47 -15.62 -30.51 53.91
C GLY A 47 -14.46 -30.03 54.79
N GLU A 48 -13.46 -30.90 54.96
CA GLU A 48 -12.15 -30.50 55.46
C GLU A 48 -11.40 -29.75 54.34
N PRO A 49 -10.69 -28.65 54.65
CA PRO A 49 -9.92 -27.93 53.64
C PRO A 49 -8.83 -28.84 53.06
N GLU A 50 -8.97 -29.20 51.79
CA GLU A 50 -7.85 -29.77 51.05
C GLU A 50 -6.79 -28.67 50.89
N ARG A 51 -5.56 -28.96 51.33
CA ARG A 51 -4.42 -28.15 50.90
C ARG A 51 -4.35 -28.28 49.38
N TYR A 52 -4.50 -27.15 48.67
CA TYR A 52 -4.04 -27.06 47.29
C TYR A 52 -2.56 -27.45 47.28
N GLN A 53 -2.26 -28.68 46.86
CA GLN A 53 -0.89 -29.07 46.56
C GLN A 53 -0.54 -28.29 45.32
N GLY A 54 0.37 -27.32 45.47
CA GLY A 54 0.82 -26.48 44.38
C GLY A 54 1.16 -27.36 43.19
N ARG A 55 0.57 -27.05 42.03
CA ARG A 55 1.18 -27.48 40.78
C ARG A 55 2.53 -26.79 40.74
N ASP A 56 3.57 -27.56 41.02
CA ASP A 56 4.95 -27.18 40.82
C ASP A 56 5.10 -26.62 39.38
N GLN A 57 5.62 -25.40 39.27
CA GLN A 57 6.28 -24.89 38.06
C GLN A 57 5.46 -24.81 36.75
N GLU A 58 4.16 -24.52 36.79
CA GLU A 58 3.38 -24.38 35.55
C GLU A 58 3.25 -22.91 35.09
N PHE A 59 3.86 -22.56 33.96
CA PHE A 59 3.63 -21.28 33.27
C PHE A 59 2.36 -21.35 32.43
N GLU A 60 1.65 -20.23 32.27
CA GLU A 60 0.48 -20.09 31.41
C GLU A 60 0.71 -19.04 30.34
N ILE A 61 0.10 -19.23 29.16
CA ILE A 61 0.23 -18.33 28.02
C ILE A 61 -1.14 -18.00 27.43
N THR A 62 -1.32 -16.74 26.98
CA THR A 62 -2.45 -16.32 26.15
C THR A 62 -1.94 -15.72 24.85
N PHE A 63 -2.75 -15.78 23.78
CA PHE A 63 -2.36 -15.28 22.47
C PHE A 63 -3.57 -14.80 21.69
N SER A 64 -3.49 -13.61 21.09
CA SER A 64 -4.55 -13.08 20.25
C SER A 64 -4.03 -12.09 19.21
N LEU A 65 -4.76 -11.96 18.11
CA LEU A 65 -4.57 -10.90 17.13
C LEU A 65 -5.21 -9.60 17.65
N ASP A 66 -4.45 -8.51 17.65
CA ASP A 66 -4.97 -7.17 17.92
C ASP A 66 -5.66 -6.62 16.68
N LYS A 67 -6.99 -6.48 16.76
CA LYS A 67 -7.83 -5.96 15.66
C LYS A 67 -8.12 -4.46 15.81
N SER A 68 -7.39 -3.73 16.66
CA SER A 68 -7.57 -2.28 16.81
C SER A 68 -7.28 -1.53 15.50
N ASP A 69 -6.23 -1.95 14.80
CA ASP A 69 -5.88 -1.46 13.47
C ASP A 69 -6.39 -2.47 12.44
N LYS A 70 -7.21 -1.98 11.49
CA LYS A 70 -7.90 -2.83 10.52
C LYS A 70 -7.21 -2.94 9.18
N THR A 71 -6.10 -2.24 9.01
CA THR A 71 -5.40 -2.13 7.72
C THR A 71 -3.93 -2.45 7.87
N PHE A 72 -3.29 -2.80 6.76
CA PHE A 72 -1.85 -3.02 6.69
C PHE A 72 -1.32 -2.46 5.36
N VAL A 73 -0.24 -1.69 5.41
CA VAL A 73 0.49 -1.17 4.24
C VAL A 73 1.97 -1.50 4.39
N PRO A 74 2.57 -2.28 3.47
CA PRO A 74 3.97 -2.66 3.57
C PRO A 74 4.89 -1.43 3.50
N LEU A 75 6.04 -1.51 4.17
CA LEU A 75 7.04 -0.43 4.29
C LEU A 75 6.54 0.86 4.96
N GLY A 76 5.30 0.91 5.47
CA GLY A 76 4.76 2.12 6.09
C GLY A 76 4.61 3.30 5.12
N VAL A 77 4.33 3.00 3.84
CA VAL A 77 4.05 4.03 2.83
C VAL A 77 2.84 4.85 3.27
N LEU A 78 3.01 6.18 3.30
CA LEU A 78 1.96 7.09 3.75
C LEU A 78 0.78 7.09 2.78
N ASP A 79 -0.39 7.54 3.24
CA ASP A 79 -1.52 7.80 2.35
C ASP A 79 -1.28 9.02 1.44
N PHE A 80 -2.23 9.33 0.57
CA PHE A 80 -2.14 10.48 -0.33
C PHE A 80 -1.98 11.85 0.38
N LYS A 81 -2.54 12.00 1.59
CA LYS A 81 -2.45 13.21 2.42
C LYS A 81 -1.23 13.20 3.35
N ASN A 82 -0.33 12.24 3.19
CA ASN A 82 0.83 11.99 4.05
C ASN A 82 0.46 11.60 5.49
N ASN A 83 -0.74 11.05 5.73
CA ASN A 83 -1.06 10.42 6.99
C ASN A 83 -0.39 9.05 7.09
N ILE A 84 -0.08 8.65 8.32
CA ILE A 84 0.53 7.36 8.62
C ILE A 84 -0.49 6.25 8.44
N GLU A 85 -0.05 5.18 7.78
CA GLU A 85 -0.77 3.91 7.67
C GLU A 85 -0.16 2.88 8.62
N ASN A 86 -0.97 1.90 9.03
CA ASN A 86 -0.47 0.80 9.84
C ASN A 86 0.45 -0.11 9.01
N GLY A 87 1.70 -0.27 9.43
CA GLY A 87 2.70 -1.09 8.75
C GLY A 87 2.89 -2.49 9.34
N TYR A 88 2.07 -2.90 10.31
CA TYR A 88 2.31 -4.10 11.11
C TYR A 88 1.03 -4.86 11.45
N PHE A 89 1.10 -6.18 11.41
CA PHE A 89 0.19 -7.05 12.14
C PHE A 89 0.62 -7.09 13.61
N LYS A 90 -0.31 -6.84 14.52
CA LYS A 90 -0.02 -6.80 15.95
C LYS A 90 -0.67 -7.99 16.64
N PHE A 91 0.14 -8.76 17.36
CA PHE A 91 -0.34 -9.89 18.16
C PHE A 91 -0.02 -9.63 19.62
N ASN A 92 -1.00 -9.83 20.50
CA ASN A 92 -0.83 -9.69 21.94
C ASN A 92 -0.64 -11.08 22.56
N TYR A 93 0.27 -11.19 23.51
CA TYR A 93 0.41 -12.38 24.33
C TYR A 93 0.63 -12.00 25.79
N SER A 94 0.23 -12.89 26.70
CA SER A 94 0.52 -12.73 28.13
C SER A 94 1.14 -13.99 28.67
N LEU A 95 2.07 -13.84 29.60
CA LEU A 95 2.70 -14.92 30.35
C LEU A 95 2.32 -14.78 31.82
N PHE A 96 1.95 -15.88 32.46
CA PHE A 96 1.64 -15.95 33.89
C PHE A 96 2.38 -17.12 34.55
N GLY A 97 2.55 -17.06 35.87
CA GLY A 97 3.23 -18.10 36.62
C GLY A 97 4.75 -17.94 36.56
N GLU A 98 5.47 -18.99 36.16
CA GLU A 98 6.92 -18.95 36.04
C GLU A 98 7.41 -18.33 34.73
N SER A 99 8.65 -17.86 34.74
CA SER A 99 9.33 -17.46 33.51
C SER A 99 9.62 -18.67 32.62
N ILE A 100 9.56 -18.46 31.32
CA ILE A 100 9.87 -19.49 30.31
C ILE A 100 11.34 -19.43 29.89
N ASP A 101 11.86 -20.50 29.32
CA ASP A 101 13.24 -20.55 28.83
C ASP A 101 13.34 -19.99 27.41
N SER A 102 12.29 -20.17 26.60
CA SER A 102 12.23 -19.64 25.24
C SER A 102 10.81 -19.38 24.76
N LEU A 103 10.68 -18.42 23.85
CA LEU A 103 9.47 -18.11 23.12
C LEU A 103 9.79 -18.08 21.61
N GLU A 104 8.99 -18.78 20.84
CA GLU A 104 9.03 -18.79 19.38
C GLU A 104 7.71 -18.26 18.82
N PHE A 105 7.79 -17.46 17.76
CA PHE A 105 6.63 -16.99 17.02
C PHE A 105 6.78 -17.35 15.54
N ARG A 106 5.68 -17.81 14.93
CA ARG A 106 5.62 -18.17 13.51
C ARG A 106 4.41 -17.58 12.83
N ILE A 107 4.55 -17.26 11.55
CA ILE A 107 3.42 -17.09 10.63
C ILE A 107 3.45 -18.25 9.65
N LEU A 108 2.31 -18.91 9.49
CA LEU A 108 2.11 -20.05 8.63
C LEU A 108 1.15 -19.70 7.49
N ASP A 109 1.41 -20.24 6.31
CA ASP A 109 0.50 -20.19 5.16
C ASP A 109 -0.68 -21.19 5.31
N ASP A 110 -1.57 -21.19 4.32
CA ASP A 110 -2.73 -22.10 4.25
C ASP A 110 -2.33 -23.59 4.31
N ASN A 111 -1.11 -23.94 3.89
CA ASN A 111 -0.59 -25.31 3.85
C ASN A 111 0.18 -25.68 5.14
N GLY A 112 0.32 -24.75 6.08
CA GLY A 112 1.11 -24.93 7.31
C GLY A 112 2.61 -24.72 7.14
N ASN A 113 3.08 -24.24 5.98
CA ASN A 113 4.48 -23.87 5.80
C ASN A 113 4.76 -22.56 6.52
N ALA A 114 5.92 -22.45 7.17
CA ALA A 114 6.30 -21.22 7.83
C ALA A 114 6.76 -20.15 6.83
N LEU A 115 6.02 -19.04 6.76
CA LEU A 115 6.41 -17.82 6.06
C LEU A 115 7.39 -17.00 6.89
N TYR A 116 7.19 -17.01 8.20
CA TYR A 116 8.03 -16.30 9.16
C TYR A 116 8.27 -17.18 10.37
N ILE A 117 9.51 -17.19 10.87
CA ILE A 117 9.91 -17.83 12.11
C ILE A 117 10.86 -16.87 12.80
N GLU A 118 10.59 -16.57 14.07
CA GLU A 118 11.56 -15.93 14.91
C GLU A 118 11.64 -16.64 16.26
N THR A 119 12.83 -17.12 16.57
CA THR A 119 13.23 -17.62 17.88
C THR A 119 14.02 -16.50 18.54
N ASN A 120 13.57 -15.99 19.69
CA ASN A 120 14.17 -14.82 20.37
C ASN A 120 13.89 -13.47 19.68
N ILE A 121 12.64 -13.19 19.28
CA ILE A 121 12.21 -11.81 18.99
C ILE A 121 12.71 -10.95 20.17
N LYS A 122 13.30 -9.78 19.92
CA LYS A 122 13.31 -8.70 20.90
C LYS A 122 11.94 -8.03 20.76
N PRO A 123 10.85 -8.51 21.40
CA PRO A 123 9.57 -7.84 21.23
C PRO A 123 9.75 -6.39 21.65
N VAL A 124 9.02 -5.52 20.97
CA VAL A 124 8.83 -4.18 21.49
C VAL A 124 7.87 -4.33 22.66
N THR A 125 8.43 -4.47 23.86
CA THR A 125 7.66 -4.59 25.09
C THR A 125 7.09 -3.23 25.42
N ILE A 126 5.80 -3.05 25.18
CA ILE A 126 5.05 -1.89 25.66
C ILE A 126 4.25 -2.38 26.86
N HIS A 127 4.72 -2.09 28.06
CA HIS A 127 3.97 -2.42 29.28
C HIS A 127 2.60 -1.72 29.25
N ALA A 128 1.58 -2.31 29.88
CA ALA A 128 0.21 -1.79 29.83
C ALA A 128 0.09 -0.34 30.34
N ASP A 129 0.90 0.03 31.32
CA ASP A 129 1.05 1.40 31.85
C ASP A 129 1.73 2.37 30.87
N GLN A 130 2.53 1.85 29.94
CA GLN A 130 3.21 2.61 28.88
C GLN A 130 2.41 2.71 27.59
N LYS A 131 1.32 1.93 27.42
CA LYS A 131 0.50 1.90 26.19
C LYS A 131 0.04 3.29 25.75
N GLN A 132 -0.44 4.12 26.68
CA GLN A 132 -0.91 5.46 26.35
C GLN A 132 0.23 6.39 25.96
N SER A 133 1.38 6.29 26.62
CA SER A 133 2.60 7.04 26.28
C SER A 133 3.13 6.64 24.90
N PHE A 134 3.17 5.34 24.58
CA PHE A 134 3.55 4.85 23.25
C PHE A 134 2.62 5.39 22.16
N LEU A 135 1.30 5.35 22.36
CA LEU A 135 0.33 5.90 21.41
C LEU A 135 0.47 7.43 21.27
N ASN A 136 0.81 8.13 22.34
CA ASN A 136 1.07 9.57 22.32
C ASN A 136 2.38 9.91 21.60
N ASP A 137 3.43 9.10 21.78
CA ASP A 137 4.72 9.23 21.09
C ASP A 137 4.61 8.91 19.60
N MET A 138 3.86 7.86 19.25
CA MET A 138 3.45 7.57 17.88
C MET A 138 2.78 8.81 17.26
N LYS A 139 1.78 9.40 17.93
CA LYS A 139 1.05 10.58 17.44
C LYS A 139 1.88 11.86 17.41
N SER A 140 2.81 12.05 18.35
CA SER A 140 3.63 13.26 18.45
C SER A 140 4.77 13.24 17.43
N LYS A 141 5.47 12.11 17.28
CA LYS A 141 6.52 11.92 16.26
C LYS A 141 5.92 11.90 14.85
N ALA A 142 4.71 11.33 14.68
CA ALA A 142 3.93 11.48 13.46
C ALA A 142 3.68 12.95 13.07
N LYS A 143 3.30 13.79 14.04
CA LYS A 143 3.09 15.23 13.80
C LYS A 143 4.37 15.98 13.47
N GLN A 144 5.52 15.63 14.06
CA GLN A 144 6.80 16.26 13.72
C GLN A 144 7.26 15.97 12.28
N ILE A 145 6.80 14.85 11.69
CA ILE A 145 7.11 14.46 10.31
C ILE A 145 6.21 15.19 9.29
N SER A 146 5.12 15.83 9.75
CA SER A 146 4.26 16.68 8.91
C SER A 146 4.80 18.09 8.65
N ASP A 147 6.10 18.34 8.89
CA ASP A 147 6.78 19.54 8.43
C ASP A 147 6.76 19.59 6.89
N PRO A 148 6.11 20.60 6.26
CA PRO A 148 6.00 20.72 4.81
C PRO A 148 7.34 20.76 4.06
N SER A 149 8.45 21.06 4.76
CA SER A 149 9.80 21.13 4.19
C SER A 149 10.47 19.76 4.01
N VAL A 150 9.95 18.70 4.64
CA VAL A 150 10.49 17.33 4.58
C VAL A 150 9.56 16.44 3.77
N LYS A 151 9.73 16.40 2.45
CA LYS A 151 9.03 15.42 1.59
C LYS A 151 9.51 13.99 1.92
N LYS A 152 8.81 13.28 2.79
CA LYS A 152 9.02 11.84 3.02
C LYS A 152 7.74 11.07 2.68
N ASN A 153 7.89 10.04 1.84
CA ASN A 153 6.77 9.21 1.38
C ASN A 153 6.41 8.07 2.35
N ILE A 154 7.15 7.92 3.46
CA ILE A 154 7.10 6.79 4.40
C ILE A 154 7.27 7.25 5.84
N PHE A 155 6.62 6.52 6.76
CA PHE A 155 6.89 6.56 8.19
C PHE A 155 7.71 5.33 8.65
N ASP A 156 8.91 5.56 9.17
CA ASP A 156 9.71 4.50 9.80
C ASP A 156 9.37 4.39 11.29
N ILE A 157 8.47 3.46 11.63
CA ILE A 157 8.08 3.22 13.03
C ILE A 157 9.29 2.80 13.88
N ASN A 158 10.37 2.25 13.30
CA ASN A 158 11.52 1.79 14.09
C ASN A 158 12.17 2.94 14.86
N TYR A 159 12.03 4.18 14.39
CA TYR A 159 12.44 5.38 15.12
C TYR A 159 11.64 5.61 16.42
N VAL A 160 10.40 5.12 16.47
CA VAL A 160 9.59 5.07 17.68
C VAL A 160 9.95 3.84 18.49
N LEU A 161 9.94 2.66 17.85
CA LEU A 161 10.18 1.38 18.51
C LEU A 161 11.56 1.33 19.19
N GLN A 162 12.59 1.99 18.67
CA GLN A 162 13.92 2.06 19.28
C GLN A 162 13.91 2.58 20.73
N SER A 163 12.97 3.47 21.07
CA SER A 163 12.80 3.97 22.45
C SER A 163 12.14 2.95 23.39
N TYR A 164 11.60 1.86 22.81
CA TYR A 164 10.87 0.77 23.48
C TYR A 164 11.53 -0.60 23.24
N THR A 165 12.59 -0.68 22.42
CA THR A 165 13.45 -1.86 22.27
C THR A 165 14.55 -1.81 23.32
N GLY A 166 14.55 -2.74 24.26
CA GLY A 166 15.62 -2.80 25.27
C GLY A 166 15.29 -3.46 26.59
N VAL A 167 14.05 -3.92 26.81
CA VAL A 167 13.69 -4.60 28.06
C VAL A 167 13.92 -6.10 27.91
N SER A 168 14.93 -6.62 28.62
CA SER A 168 15.07 -8.04 28.93
C SER A 168 13.84 -8.53 29.69
N GLY A 169 13.32 -9.73 29.38
CA GLY A 169 12.23 -10.35 30.13
C GLY A 169 10.94 -10.60 29.34
N TYR A 170 11.01 -10.78 28.02
CA TYR A 170 9.87 -11.27 27.22
C TYR A 170 9.45 -12.71 27.54
N THR A 171 10.30 -13.38 28.31
CA THR A 171 10.09 -14.70 28.89
C THR A 171 9.60 -14.65 30.34
N GLU A 172 9.52 -13.46 30.95
CA GLU A 172 8.99 -13.29 32.30
C GLU A 172 7.46 -13.14 32.26
N PRO A 173 6.76 -13.31 33.41
CA PRO A 173 5.35 -13.00 33.50
C PRO A 173 5.06 -11.54 33.13
N GLY A 174 4.05 -11.32 32.29
CA GLY A 174 3.71 -9.98 31.80
C GLY A 174 2.81 -10.00 30.57
N HIS A 175 2.57 -8.80 30.02
CA HIS A 175 1.80 -8.58 28.80
C HIS A 175 2.69 -7.97 27.73
N TYR A 176 2.61 -8.51 26.52
CA TYR A 176 3.53 -8.22 25.44
C TYR A 176 2.80 -8.08 24.11
N SER A 177 3.44 -7.39 23.17
CA SER A 177 2.97 -7.25 21.80
C SER A 177 4.08 -7.61 20.81
N ILE A 178 3.73 -8.44 19.83
CA ILE A 178 4.55 -8.79 18.68
C ILE A 178 4.06 -7.95 17.49
N TYR A 179 4.99 -7.34 16.77
CA TYR A 179 4.72 -6.56 15.58
C TYR A 179 5.39 -7.24 14.39
N TRP A 180 4.59 -7.79 13.48
CA TRP A 180 5.08 -8.40 12.24
C TRP A 180 4.81 -7.47 11.06
N ASP A 181 5.85 -7.11 10.31
CA ASP A 181 5.77 -6.16 9.19
C ASP A 181 5.37 -6.79 7.86
N GLY A 182 4.94 -8.05 7.87
CA GLY A 182 4.54 -8.81 6.69
C GLY A 182 5.70 -9.50 5.96
N PHE A 183 6.97 -9.26 6.33
CA PHE A 183 8.11 -9.85 5.63
C PHE A 183 8.42 -11.26 6.15
N THR A 184 8.88 -12.12 5.26
CA THR A 184 9.37 -13.46 5.58
C THR A 184 10.75 -13.41 6.24
N VAL A 185 11.25 -14.56 6.70
CA VAL A 185 12.63 -14.71 7.22
C VAL A 185 13.69 -14.26 6.21
N ASP A 186 13.42 -14.43 4.91
CA ASP A 186 14.29 -14.00 3.82
C ASP A 186 14.15 -12.51 3.50
N LYS A 187 13.41 -11.76 4.33
CA LYS A 187 13.16 -10.32 4.18
C LYS A 187 12.44 -10.01 2.86
N VAL A 188 11.53 -10.89 2.46
CA VAL A 188 10.65 -10.71 1.31
C VAL A 188 9.22 -10.50 1.77
N TYR A 189 8.55 -9.47 1.26
CA TYR A 189 7.10 -9.34 1.32
C TYR A 189 6.53 -9.67 -0.05
N ASP A 190 5.49 -10.49 -0.11
CA ASP A 190 4.76 -10.78 -1.34
C ASP A 190 3.26 -10.70 -1.06
N SER A 191 2.61 -9.68 -1.62
CA SER A 191 1.16 -9.49 -1.48
C SER A 191 0.34 -10.69 -1.94
N ARG A 192 0.79 -11.47 -2.94
CA ARG A 192 0.06 -12.65 -3.45
C ARG A 192 0.07 -13.83 -2.48
N SER A 193 1.09 -13.89 -1.64
CA SER A 193 1.25 -14.93 -0.62
C SER A 193 0.45 -14.64 0.65
N ILE A 194 -0.12 -13.43 0.77
CA ILE A 194 -0.79 -12.95 1.98
C ILE A 194 -2.25 -12.58 1.68
N ALA A 195 -2.49 -11.77 0.65
CA ALA A 195 -3.82 -11.29 0.29
C ALA A 195 -4.73 -12.44 -0.17
N GLY A 196 -5.93 -12.53 0.43
CA GLY A 196 -6.90 -13.58 0.13
C GLY A 196 -6.53 -14.96 0.66
N LYS A 197 -5.56 -15.07 1.57
CA LYS A 197 -5.09 -16.32 2.20
C LYS A 197 -5.47 -16.38 3.68
N ARG A 198 -5.73 -17.59 4.21
CA ARG A 198 -5.92 -17.79 5.65
C ARG A 198 -4.56 -18.07 6.28
N LEU A 199 -4.07 -17.10 7.03
CA LEU A 199 -2.80 -17.21 7.71
C LEU A 199 -3.01 -17.68 9.15
N LYS A 200 -2.01 -18.37 9.70
CA LYS A 200 -1.99 -18.73 11.12
C LYS A 200 -0.79 -18.11 11.79
N ALA A 201 -1.02 -17.35 12.84
CA ALA A 201 0.04 -16.97 13.76
C ALA A 201 0.13 -18.02 14.86
N LYS A 202 1.35 -18.43 15.22
CA LYS A 202 1.59 -19.43 16.26
C LYS A 202 2.62 -18.91 17.23
N ILE A 203 2.36 -19.05 18.53
CA ILE A 203 3.39 -18.91 19.57
C ILE A 203 3.67 -20.27 20.20
N THR A 204 4.93 -20.51 20.56
CA THR A 204 5.37 -21.68 21.32
C THR A 204 6.28 -21.21 22.44
N ALA A 205 5.85 -21.42 23.68
CA ALA A 205 6.62 -21.13 24.88
C ALA A 205 7.15 -22.44 25.49
N THR A 206 8.40 -22.46 25.93
CA THR A 206 9.04 -23.68 26.46
C THR A 206 9.69 -23.42 27.81
N LYS A 207 9.47 -24.32 28.78
CA LYS A 207 10.10 -24.33 30.11
C LYS A 207 10.49 -25.75 30.48
N ASN A 208 11.75 -25.99 30.86
CA ASN A 208 12.25 -27.29 31.30
C ASN A 208 11.90 -28.45 30.35
N GLY A 209 11.88 -28.19 29.03
CA GLY A 209 11.51 -29.16 27.98
C GLY A 209 9.99 -29.36 27.77
N VAL A 210 9.14 -28.70 28.55
CA VAL A 210 7.69 -28.65 28.35
C VAL A 210 7.32 -27.46 27.48
N SER A 211 6.64 -27.70 26.36
CA SER A 211 6.18 -26.65 25.44
C SER A 211 4.67 -26.49 25.45
N LYS A 212 4.20 -25.24 25.46
CA LYS A 212 2.80 -24.85 25.23
C LYS A 212 2.72 -24.01 23.96
N SER A 213 1.79 -24.34 23.06
CA SER A 213 1.57 -23.59 21.83
C SER A 213 0.14 -23.10 21.71
N LEU A 214 -0.02 -21.89 21.20
CA LEU A 214 -1.32 -21.32 20.83
C LEU A 214 -1.27 -20.82 19.40
N GLU A 215 -2.41 -20.90 18.72
CA GLU A 215 -2.56 -20.50 17.32
C GLU A 215 -3.73 -19.53 17.17
N GLN A 216 -3.55 -18.54 16.29
CA GLN A 216 -4.56 -17.58 15.91
C GLN A 216 -4.65 -17.54 14.39
N GLU A 217 -5.80 -17.96 13.87
CA GLU A 217 -6.11 -17.80 12.46
C GLU A 217 -6.57 -16.37 12.18
N PHE A 218 -6.15 -15.84 11.02
CA PHE A 218 -6.58 -14.55 10.53
C PHE A 218 -6.60 -14.51 9.01
N PHE A 219 -7.39 -13.59 8.47
CA PHE A 219 -7.60 -13.46 7.04
C PHE A 219 -7.45 -12.00 6.65
N VAL A 220 -6.82 -11.77 5.50
CA VAL A 220 -6.62 -10.43 4.96
C VAL A 220 -7.06 -10.37 3.52
N VAL A 221 -7.66 -9.25 3.12
CA VAL A 221 -8.11 -9.00 1.76
C VAL A 221 -7.56 -7.68 1.25
N PRO A 222 -7.44 -7.49 -0.08
CA PRO A 222 -7.20 -6.17 -0.62
C PRO A 222 -8.26 -5.17 -0.13
N SER A 223 -7.81 -3.98 0.29
CA SER A 223 -8.69 -2.94 0.83
C SER A 223 -9.40 -2.17 -0.27
N ASP A 224 -8.63 -1.73 -1.27
CA ASP A 224 -9.08 -0.70 -2.21
C ASP A 224 -9.14 -1.21 -3.66
N VAL A 225 -8.15 -2.01 -4.08
CA VAL A 225 -8.02 -2.53 -5.44
C VAL A 225 -7.41 -3.93 -5.46
N ASP A 226 -7.66 -4.71 -6.51
CA ASP A 226 -7.20 -6.10 -6.71
C ASP A 226 -6.35 -6.31 -7.98
N TRP A 227 -6.16 -5.25 -8.76
CA TRP A 227 -5.43 -5.26 -10.04
C TRP A 227 -3.93 -4.93 -9.90
N VAL A 228 -3.43 -4.73 -8.68
CA VAL A 228 -2.00 -4.50 -8.40
C VAL A 228 -1.49 -5.46 -7.34
N ASP A 229 -0.37 -6.09 -7.64
CA ASP A 229 0.39 -6.92 -6.71
C ASP A 229 1.80 -6.33 -6.54
N VAL A 230 2.38 -6.49 -5.35
CA VAL A 230 3.77 -6.11 -5.06
C VAL A 230 4.53 -7.25 -4.40
N ARG A 231 5.80 -7.41 -4.83
CA ARG A 231 6.82 -8.20 -4.17
C ARG A 231 8.02 -7.33 -3.82
N ILE A 232 8.34 -7.22 -2.54
CA ILE A 232 9.41 -6.37 -2.01
C ILE A 232 10.50 -7.26 -1.45
N ASP A 233 11.70 -7.14 -2.00
CA ASP A 233 12.92 -7.75 -1.49
C ASP A 233 13.73 -6.69 -0.75
N ARG A 234 13.66 -6.70 0.58
CA ARG A 234 14.32 -5.71 1.43
C ARG A 234 15.83 -5.91 1.49
N ALA A 235 16.32 -7.13 1.30
CA ALA A 235 17.74 -7.44 1.32
C ALA A 235 18.45 -6.84 0.09
N ASN A 236 17.84 -7.01 -1.08
CA ASN A 236 18.39 -6.54 -2.35
C ASN A 236 17.91 -5.14 -2.78
N LYS A 237 17.04 -4.51 -1.97
CA LYS A 237 16.43 -3.19 -2.26
C LYS A 237 15.69 -3.18 -3.60
N MET A 238 14.89 -4.21 -3.85
CA MET A 238 14.11 -4.36 -5.07
C MET A 238 12.62 -4.42 -4.77
N ILE A 239 11.82 -3.78 -5.61
CA ILE A 239 10.36 -3.80 -5.58
C ILE A 239 9.89 -4.20 -6.96
N ASN A 240 9.15 -5.30 -7.06
CA ASN A 240 8.50 -5.72 -8.28
C ASN A 240 7.01 -5.49 -8.13
N ILE A 241 6.42 -4.76 -9.08
CA ILE A 241 5.01 -4.40 -9.12
C ILE A 241 4.42 -5.01 -10.38
N ASP A 242 3.37 -5.79 -10.24
CA ASP A 242 2.60 -6.29 -11.36
C ASP A 242 1.27 -5.55 -11.44
N LEU A 243 1.00 -4.95 -12.59
CA LEU A 243 -0.25 -4.25 -12.91
C LEU A 243 -1.06 -5.06 -13.91
N LYS A 244 -2.30 -5.37 -13.55
CA LYS A 244 -3.30 -6.00 -14.42
C LYS A 244 -4.13 -4.91 -15.08
N ILE A 245 -4.17 -4.85 -16.40
CA ILE A 245 -4.77 -3.74 -17.16
C ILE A 245 -5.75 -4.27 -18.19
N ASN A 246 -6.98 -3.76 -18.19
CA ASN A 246 -8.02 -4.13 -19.14
C ASN A 246 -8.01 -3.20 -20.37
N LEU A 247 -6.99 -3.37 -21.23
CA LEU A 247 -6.96 -2.75 -22.54
C LEU A 247 -7.94 -3.48 -23.47
N ARG A 248 -8.57 -2.72 -24.37
CA ARG A 248 -9.61 -3.26 -25.26
C ARG A 248 -9.37 -2.85 -26.70
N ASN A 249 -9.72 -3.72 -27.64
CA ASN A 249 -9.68 -3.38 -29.06
C ASN A 249 -10.82 -2.41 -29.41
N GLY A 250 -10.47 -1.19 -29.82
CA GLY A 250 -11.40 -0.17 -30.28
C GLY A 250 -11.60 -0.13 -31.80
N GLY A 251 -10.90 -1.00 -32.54
CA GLY A 251 -10.94 -1.06 -34.01
C GLY A 251 -9.98 -0.09 -34.68
N ALA A 252 -10.24 0.18 -35.97
CA ALA A 252 -9.53 1.17 -36.75
C ALA A 252 -10.49 2.21 -37.33
N GLU A 253 -9.99 3.43 -37.48
CA GLU A 253 -10.67 4.55 -38.10
C GLU A 253 -9.86 5.08 -39.29
N GLY A 254 -10.58 5.46 -40.36
CA GLY A 254 -10.04 6.11 -41.56
C GLY A 254 -9.34 5.22 -42.59
N LEU A 255 -9.41 3.88 -42.43
CA LEU A 255 -8.97 2.92 -43.46
C LEU A 255 -9.72 3.05 -44.80
N ASN A 256 -10.90 3.65 -44.81
CA ASN A 256 -11.74 3.89 -45.99
C ASN A 256 -11.73 5.37 -46.44
N LYS A 257 -10.77 6.16 -45.96
CA LYS A 257 -10.63 7.60 -46.22
C LYS A 257 -9.34 7.93 -46.97
N ASP A 258 -8.79 6.96 -47.71
CA ASP A 258 -7.60 7.16 -48.54
C ASP A 258 -7.77 8.32 -49.54
N GLY A 259 -8.99 8.54 -50.03
CA GLY A 259 -9.33 9.67 -50.90
C GLY A 259 -9.32 11.05 -50.23
N ASP A 260 -9.33 11.13 -48.90
CA ASP A 260 -9.32 12.40 -48.16
C ASP A 260 -7.90 12.99 -48.02
N VAL A 261 -6.86 12.15 -48.19
CA VAL A 261 -5.46 12.58 -48.09
C VAL A 261 -5.10 13.51 -49.25
N SER A 262 -4.49 14.66 -48.94
CA SER A 262 -4.15 15.64 -49.97
C SER A 262 -3.13 15.10 -50.97
N LYS A 263 -3.29 15.47 -52.24
CA LYS A 263 -2.33 15.11 -53.28
C LYS A 263 -0.94 15.64 -52.95
N GLU A 264 -0.84 16.85 -52.39
CA GLU A 264 0.41 17.46 -51.96
C GLU A 264 1.14 16.62 -50.92
N ALA A 265 0.41 15.97 -49.99
CA ALA A 265 1.00 15.10 -49.00
C ALA A 265 1.47 13.76 -49.62
N VAL A 266 0.70 13.19 -50.53
CA VAL A 266 1.10 11.98 -51.27
C VAL A 266 2.35 12.25 -52.12
N ASP A 267 2.37 13.38 -52.82
CA ASP A 267 3.49 13.81 -53.66
C ASP A 267 4.73 14.15 -52.80
N TYR A 268 4.56 14.73 -51.61
CA TYR A 268 5.67 15.09 -50.72
C TYR A 268 6.32 13.86 -50.05
N TYR A 269 5.51 12.95 -49.51
CA TYR A 269 6.03 11.80 -48.75
C TYR A 269 6.33 10.58 -49.63
N HIS A 270 5.81 10.53 -50.86
CA HIS A 270 5.95 9.38 -51.77
C HIS A 270 5.47 8.05 -51.15
N LYS A 271 4.38 8.11 -50.36
CA LYS A 271 3.76 6.96 -49.70
C LYS A 271 2.26 6.91 -50.03
N PRO A 272 1.70 5.73 -50.33
CA PRO A 272 0.26 5.61 -50.51
C PRO A 272 -0.47 5.70 -49.15
N PRO A 273 -1.69 6.26 -49.11
CA PRO A 273 -2.57 6.14 -47.95
C PRO A 273 -2.83 4.68 -47.54
N LEU A 274 -3.03 4.44 -46.25
CA LEU A 274 -3.21 3.09 -45.72
C LEU A 274 -4.68 2.68 -45.76
N ASN A 275 -4.99 1.55 -46.38
CA ASN A 275 -6.36 0.99 -46.43
C ASN A 275 -6.54 -0.26 -45.55
N LYS A 276 -5.49 -0.64 -44.81
CA LYS A 276 -5.48 -1.69 -43.80
C LYS A 276 -4.55 -1.29 -42.66
N GLN A 277 -4.76 -1.86 -41.49
CA GLN A 277 -3.84 -1.68 -40.35
C GLN A 277 -2.46 -2.24 -40.72
N ALA A 278 -1.41 -1.45 -40.53
CA ALA A 278 -0.03 -1.94 -40.65
C ALA A 278 0.47 -2.58 -39.34
N VAL A 279 -0.18 -2.27 -38.20
CA VAL A 279 0.15 -2.75 -36.86
C VAL A 279 -1.09 -3.40 -36.25
N SER A 280 -0.95 -4.60 -35.69
CA SER A 280 -2.09 -5.33 -35.13
C SER A 280 -2.50 -4.77 -33.76
N TYR A 281 -3.74 -5.05 -33.32
CA TYR A 281 -4.15 -4.71 -31.95
C TYR A 281 -3.21 -5.31 -30.89
N GLN A 282 -2.74 -6.55 -31.09
CA GLN A 282 -1.85 -7.21 -30.15
C GLN A 282 -0.52 -6.45 -30.01
N ASP A 283 0.07 -6.03 -31.12
CA ASP A 283 1.30 -5.22 -31.08
C ASP A 283 1.07 -3.87 -30.37
N LEU A 284 -0.09 -3.24 -30.59
CA LEU A 284 -0.44 -1.99 -29.91
C LEU A 284 -0.68 -2.18 -28.42
N GLU A 285 -1.30 -3.29 -28.03
CA GLU A 285 -1.48 -3.66 -26.63
C GLU A 285 -0.12 -3.88 -25.96
N GLU A 286 0.78 -4.63 -26.59
CA GLU A 286 2.15 -4.82 -26.13
C GLU A 286 2.91 -3.51 -26.01
N TYR A 287 2.80 -2.61 -26.99
CA TYR A 287 3.42 -1.28 -26.89
C TYR A 287 2.87 -0.47 -25.72
N ALA A 288 1.55 -0.47 -25.50
CA ALA A 288 0.94 0.25 -24.39
C ALA A 288 1.41 -0.30 -23.03
N LEU A 289 1.45 -1.63 -22.87
CA LEU A 289 1.92 -2.30 -21.66
C LEU A 289 3.42 -2.06 -21.42
N ASP A 290 4.24 -2.15 -22.47
CA ASP A 290 5.66 -1.80 -22.44
C ASP A 290 5.87 -0.35 -21.99
N GLY A 291 5.05 0.56 -22.52
CA GLY A 291 5.07 1.97 -22.14
C GLY A 291 4.83 2.15 -20.64
N VAL A 292 3.80 1.49 -20.09
CA VAL A 292 3.56 1.51 -18.63
C VAL A 292 4.78 0.98 -17.88
N GLY A 293 5.32 -0.17 -18.30
CA GLY A 293 6.50 -0.75 -17.68
C GLY A 293 7.71 0.20 -17.71
N GLN A 294 7.96 0.86 -18.83
CA GLN A 294 9.06 1.82 -18.98
C GLN A 294 8.87 3.08 -18.14
N PHE A 295 7.71 3.74 -18.23
CA PHE A 295 7.52 5.07 -17.64
C PHE A 295 7.08 5.02 -16.17
N TRP A 296 6.75 3.85 -15.62
CA TRP A 296 6.46 3.67 -14.19
C TRP A 296 7.56 2.92 -13.42
N SER A 297 8.51 2.27 -14.09
CA SER A 297 9.68 1.65 -13.44
C SER A 297 10.76 2.68 -13.12
N ARG A 298 11.39 2.57 -11.95
CA ARG A 298 12.50 3.44 -11.53
C ARG A 298 13.67 2.59 -11.05
N HIS A 299 14.72 2.46 -11.85
CA HIS A 299 15.92 1.68 -11.54
C HIS A 299 17.14 2.24 -12.28
N SER A 300 18.33 1.78 -11.91
CA SER A 300 19.60 2.31 -12.41
C SER A 300 19.73 2.37 -13.95
N GLY A 301 19.17 1.37 -14.63
CA GLY A 301 19.10 1.25 -16.10
C GLY A 301 17.96 2.00 -16.79
N ASN A 302 17.13 2.77 -16.07
CA ASN A 302 16.02 3.54 -16.65
C ASN A 302 16.22 5.06 -16.44
N ILE A 303 15.27 5.87 -16.89
CA ILE A 303 15.26 7.34 -16.75
C ILE A 303 15.42 7.74 -15.27
N GLY A 304 14.55 7.20 -14.42
CA GLY A 304 14.54 7.42 -12.97
C GLY A 304 15.23 6.28 -12.26
N LYS A 305 16.02 6.59 -11.22
CA LYS A 305 17.02 5.65 -10.66
C LYS A 305 16.53 4.77 -9.52
N GLY A 306 15.37 5.09 -8.96
CA GLY A 306 14.76 4.38 -7.83
C GLY A 306 13.72 5.24 -7.13
N ILE A 307 13.26 4.77 -5.98
CA ILE A 307 12.48 5.56 -5.02
C ILE A 307 13.14 5.49 -3.64
N MET A 308 13.14 6.60 -2.91
CA MET A 308 13.63 6.61 -1.54
C MET A 308 12.60 6.03 -0.57
N ILE A 309 12.98 4.96 0.12
CA ILE A 309 12.22 4.33 1.20
C ILE A 309 13.02 4.53 2.50
N GLY A 310 12.63 5.53 3.29
CA GLY A 310 13.44 5.95 4.44
C GLY A 310 14.80 6.49 3.97
N LYS A 311 15.89 5.82 4.34
CA LYS A 311 17.27 6.16 3.91
C LYS A 311 17.80 5.30 2.76
N ASP A 312 17.04 4.28 2.37
CA ASP A 312 17.47 3.31 1.37
C ASP A 312 16.84 3.64 0.02
N LEU A 313 17.64 3.57 -1.05
CA LEU A 313 17.15 3.68 -2.41
C LEU A 313 16.73 2.30 -2.91
N TYR A 314 15.45 2.15 -3.27
CA TYR A 314 14.93 0.92 -3.86
C TYR A 314 14.80 1.05 -5.38
N GLN A 315 15.20 -0.01 -6.09
CA GLN A 315 14.89 -0.17 -7.50
C GLN A 315 13.48 -0.75 -7.65
N VAL A 316 12.66 -0.10 -8.46
CA VAL A 316 11.27 -0.46 -8.72
C VAL A 316 11.11 -0.90 -10.17
N PHE A 317 10.63 -2.12 -10.34
CA PHE A 317 10.31 -2.72 -11.64
C PHE A 317 8.81 -2.89 -11.72
N VAL A 318 8.18 -2.18 -12.65
CA VAL A 318 6.75 -2.27 -12.95
C VAL A 318 6.59 -3.11 -14.20
N ARG A 319 5.78 -4.16 -14.09
CA ARG A 319 5.35 -5.00 -15.21
C ARG A 319 3.86 -4.82 -15.40
N ALA A 320 3.45 -4.42 -16.59
CA ALA A 320 2.05 -4.35 -16.96
C ALA A 320 1.67 -5.60 -17.76
N ASN A 321 0.51 -6.18 -17.46
CA ASN A 321 -0.03 -7.36 -18.13
C ASN A 321 -1.49 -7.09 -18.53
N SER A 322 -1.90 -7.61 -19.69
CA SER A 322 -3.31 -7.56 -20.10
C SER A 322 -4.14 -8.51 -19.22
N ASP A 323 -5.28 -8.02 -18.72
CA ASP A 323 -6.23 -8.77 -17.91
C ASP A 323 -7.62 -8.15 -18.05
N GLU A 324 -8.61 -8.93 -18.48
CA GLU A 324 -9.99 -8.46 -18.67
C GLU A 324 -10.68 -8.07 -17.34
N HIS A 325 -10.20 -8.58 -16.21
CA HIS A 325 -10.64 -8.20 -14.87
C HIS A 325 -9.71 -7.16 -14.23
N GLY A 326 -8.69 -6.71 -14.95
CA GLY A 326 -7.73 -5.71 -14.49
C GLY A 326 -8.30 -4.30 -14.38
N MET A 327 -7.41 -3.38 -14.06
CA MET A 327 -7.69 -1.95 -13.95
C MET A 327 -8.38 -1.43 -15.22
N LEU A 328 -9.43 -0.62 -15.04
CA LEU A 328 -10.12 0.05 -16.14
C LEU A 328 -9.15 0.88 -16.99
N ALA A 329 -9.06 0.55 -18.29
CA ALA A 329 -8.17 1.22 -19.22
C ALA A 329 -8.88 1.67 -20.51
N PRO A 330 -8.23 2.55 -21.30
CA PRO A 330 -8.70 2.92 -22.62
C PRO A 330 -8.85 1.73 -23.57
N ARG A 331 -9.78 1.85 -24.51
CA ARG A 331 -9.72 1.05 -25.74
C ARG A 331 -8.71 1.67 -26.70
N ILE A 332 -7.94 0.85 -27.40
CA ILE A 332 -6.96 1.30 -28.37
C ILE A 332 -7.64 1.42 -29.74
N ILE A 333 -7.52 2.58 -30.37
CA ILE A 333 -8.03 2.82 -31.72
C ILE A 333 -6.85 3.13 -32.64
N TYR A 334 -6.69 2.32 -33.68
CA TYR A 334 -5.76 2.61 -34.77
C TYR A 334 -6.35 3.70 -35.67
N GLN A 335 -5.60 4.74 -35.98
CA GLN A 335 -6.07 5.85 -36.83
C GLN A 335 -5.12 6.09 -38.00
N THR A 336 -5.72 6.32 -39.17
CA THR A 336 -5.03 6.74 -40.39
C THR A 336 -5.99 7.50 -41.30
N ASN A 337 -5.47 8.26 -42.25
CA ASN A 337 -6.20 9.08 -43.24
C ASN A 337 -7.34 9.91 -42.66
N GLN A 338 -7.16 10.48 -41.47
CA GLN A 338 -8.16 11.33 -40.85
C GLN A 338 -7.56 12.32 -39.86
N GLU A 339 -8.41 13.18 -39.30
CA GLU A 339 -8.03 14.11 -38.24
C GLU A 339 -7.51 13.39 -36.99
N GLU A 340 -6.44 13.94 -36.41
CA GLU A 340 -5.81 13.44 -35.20
C GLU A 340 -6.82 13.30 -34.04
N GLY A 341 -6.93 12.08 -33.50
CA GLY A 341 -7.70 11.81 -32.30
C GLY A 341 -6.94 12.22 -31.04
N ARG A 342 -7.66 12.78 -30.06
CA ARG A 342 -7.10 13.06 -28.73
C ARG A 342 -7.31 11.87 -27.77
N SER A 343 -6.21 11.26 -27.38
CA SER A 343 -6.19 10.24 -26.32
C SER A 343 -6.70 10.81 -25.00
N ARG A 344 -7.40 9.97 -24.23
CA ARG A 344 -8.07 10.36 -22.98
C ARG A 344 -8.47 9.15 -22.16
N ASN A 345 -8.32 9.24 -20.85
CA ASN A 345 -8.81 8.25 -19.90
C ASN A 345 -9.79 8.89 -18.90
N TRP A 346 -10.93 9.36 -19.40
CA TRP A 346 -12.03 9.89 -18.59
C TRP A 346 -13.08 8.80 -18.34
N GLU A 347 -13.75 8.82 -17.18
CA GLU A 347 -14.68 7.76 -16.77
C GLU A 347 -15.81 7.53 -17.77
N LEU A 348 -16.26 8.61 -18.44
CA LEU A 348 -17.28 8.57 -19.49
C LEU A 348 -16.71 8.33 -20.91
N SER A 349 -15.38 8.37 -21.09
CA SER A 349 -14.73 8.17 -22.37
C SER A 349 -13.25 7.79 -22.20
N ARG A 350 -12.90 6.54 -22.50
CA ARG A 350 -11.52 6.02 -22.40
C ARG A 350 -11.04 5.54 -23.78
N ILE A 351 -10.23 6.34 -24.45
CA ILE A 351 -9.70 6.06 -25.79
C ILE A 351 -8.21 6.38 -25.83
N LEU A 352 -7.41 5.45 -26.34
CA LEU A 352 -6.01 5.64 -26.64
C LEU A 352 -5.83 5.51 -28.16
N TYR A 353 -5.43 6.59 -28.82
CA TYR A 353 -5.23 6.57 -30.26
C TYR A 353 -3.80 6.20 -30.62
N PHE A 354 -3.64 5.34 -31.62
CA PHE A 354 -2.38 5.10 -32.29
C PHE A 354 -2.47 5.66 -33.71
N ALA A 355 -1.66 6.68 -33.99
CA ALA A 355 -1.54 7.29 -35.30
C ALA A 355 -0.53 6.54 -36.16
N ASP A 356 -0.93 6.17 -37.38
CA ASP A 356 -0.07 5.55 -38.38
C ASP A 356 -0.46 5.97 -39.80
N GLY A 357 0.52 6.07 -40.69
CA GLY A 357 0.31 6.65 -42.01
C GLY A 357 -0.04 8.14 -41.96
N TYR A 358 -1.07 8.56 -42.70
CA TYR A 358 -1.44 9.96 -42.83
C TYR A 358 -2.38 10.41 -41.70
N ILE A 359 -2.03 11.49 -40.99
CA ILE A 359 -2.88 12.14 -40.00
C ILE A 359 -3.04 13.61 -40.33
N TYR A 360 -4.26 14.11 -40.23
CA TYR A 360 -4.62 15.49 -40.51
C TYR A 360 -4.63 16.35 -39.25
N HIS A 361 -4.02 17.53 -39.32
CA HIS A 361 -4.01 18.50 -38.24
C HIS A 361 -4.67 19.83 -38.69
N PRO A 362 -5.86 20.19 -38.19
CA PRO A 362 -6.67 21.30 -38.71
C PRO A 362 -6.05 22.70 -38.50
N GLY A 363 -5.01 22.82 -37.68
CA GLY A 363 -4.32 24.08 -37.37
C GLY A 363 -3.17 24.46 -38.30
N TRP A 364 -2.94 23.70 -39.38
CA TRP A 364 -1.74 23.81 -40.22
C TRP A 364 -1.51 25.18 -40.86
N GLY A 365 -2.59 25.93 -41.15
CA GLY A 365 -2.51 27.27 -41.75
C GLY A 365 -1.77 28.31 -40.89
N LYS A 366 -1.55 28.03 -39.61
CA LYS A 366 -0.80 28.90 -38.67
C LYS A 366 0.72 28.82 -38.82
N TYR A 367 1.23 27.88 -39.62
CA TYR A 367 2.66 27.57 -39.69
C TYR A 367 3.21 27.71 -41.12
N PRO A 368 3.18 28.92 -41.73
CA PRO A 368 3.63 29.11 -43.11
C PRO A 368 5.09 28.66 -43.30
N GLY A 369 5.36 27.96 -44.40
CA GLY A 369 6.69 27.46 -44.75
C GLY A 369 7.13 26.16 -44.06
N SER A 370 6.30 25.61 -43.16
CA SER A 370 6.54 24.31 -42.54
C SER A 370 6.10 23.14 -43.42
N ILE A 371 6.56 21.92 -43.10
CA ILE A 371 6.13 20.68 -43.79
C ILE A 371 4.60 20.55 -43.74
N ILE A 372 4.00 20.72 -42.55
CA ILE A 372 2.55 20.59 -42.35
C ILE A 372 1.75 21.60 -43.18
N PHE A 373 2.33 22.76 -43.51
CA PHE A 373 1.70 23.72 -44.42
C PHE A 373 1.77 23.29 -45.88
N ASN A 374 2.94 22.80 -46.32
CA ASN A 374 3.16 22.33 -47.69
C ASN A 374 2.31 21.10 -48.01
N THR A 375 2.02 20.25 -47.02
CA THR A 375 1.20 19.05 -47.15
C THR A 375 -0.29 19.28 -46.84
N LYS A 376 -0.72 20.55 -46.72
CA LYS A 376 -2.12 20.93 -46.42
C LYS A 376 -2.67 20.29 -45.14
N GLY A 377 -1.84 20.17 -44.12
CA GLY A 377 -2.22 19.64 -42.80
C GLY A 377 -1.98 18.16 -42.59
N TRP A 378 -1.55 17.43 -43.61
CA TRP A 378 -1.33 15.98 -43.53
C TRP A 378 0.13 15.65 -43.18
N MET A 379 0.34 14.92 -42.12
CA MET A 379 1.65 14.40 -41.72
C MET A 379 1.67 12.89 -41.90
N PHE A 380 2.76 12.34 -42.42
CA PHE A 380 2.94 10.89 -42.57
C PHE A 380 3.90 10.34 -41.52
N GLY A 381 3.48 9.30 -40.80
CA GLY A 381 4.36 8.51 -39.96
C GLY A 381 3.64 7.84 -38.78
N SER A 382 4.43 7.13 -37.99
CA SER A 382 4.03 6.53 -36.72
C SER A 382 5.08 6.84 -35.67
N ASN A 383 4.68 7.11 -34.43
CA ASN A 383 5.61 7.39 -33.34
C ASN A 383 5.38 6.44 -32.17
N ILE A 384 6.01 5.25 -32.23
CA ILE A 384 5.89 4.23 -31.18
C ILE A 384 6.36 4.76 -29.82
N PRO A 385 7.53 5.42 -29.67
CA PRO A 385 7.95 5.98 -28.39
C PRO A 385 6.94 6.95 -27.76
N ASP A 386 6.35 7.82 -28.57
CA ASP A 386 5.32 8.76 -28.09
C ASP A 386 4.04 8.01 -27.69
N PHE A 387 3.58 7.06 -28.51
CA PHE A 387 2.45 6.20 -28.15
C PHE A 387 2.66 5.46 -26.82
N LYS A 388 3.85 4.91 -26.58
CA LYS A 388 4.21 4.26 -25.32
C LYS A 388 4.11 5.23 -24.13
N MET A 389 4.59 6.46 -24.30
CA MET A 389 4.51 7.51 -23.28
C MET A 389 3.06 7.95 -23.03
N THR A 390 2.29 8.20 -24.10
CA THR A 390 0.86 8.55 -23.99
C THR A 390 0.07 7.43 -23.32
N ALA A 391 0.31 6.16 -23.68
CA ALA A 391 -0.33 5.03 -23.03
C ALA A 391 -0.06 5.02 -21.53
N ALA A 392 1.20 5.20 -21.11
CA ALA A 392 1.58 5.27 -19.72
C ALA A 392 0.95 6.45 -18.97
N HIS A 393 0.81 7.60 -19.63
CA HIS A 393 0.13 8.79 -19.10
C HIS A 393 -1.36 8.53 -18.89
N GLU A 394 -2.05 8.04 -19.93
CA GLU A 394 -3.49 7.81 -19.89
C GLU A 394 -3.86 6.75 -18.87
N ILE A 395 -3.14 5.63 -18.84
CA ILE A 395 -3.28 4.58 -17.82
C ILE A 395 -2.97 5.14 -16.43
N GLY A 396 -1.97 6.03 -16.33
CA GLY A 396 -1.62 6.76 -15.12
C GLY A 396 -2.77 7.52 -14.47
N HIS A 397 -3.73 8.04 -15.25
CA HIS A 397 -4.91 8.67 -14.67
C HIS A 397 -5.72 7.73 -13.79
N GLN A 398 -5.84 6.45 -14.14
CA GLN A 398 -6.58 5.49 -13.34
C GLN A 398 -5.82 5.11 -12.06
N ILE A 399 -4.49 5.04 -12.13
CA ILE A 399 -3.63 4.87 -10.96
C ILE A 399 -3.81 6.05 -9.99
N LEU A 400 -3.67 7.28 -10.47
CA LEU A 400 -3.84 8.51 -9.68
C LEU A 400 -5.24 8.64 -9.10
N LEU A 401 -6.26 8.25 -9.85
CA LEU A 401 -7.66 8.28 -9.39
C LEU A 401 -7.85 7.37 -8.17
N SER A 402 -7.17 6.22 -8.15
CA SER A 402 -7.35 5.18 -7.14
C SER A 402 -6.80 5.57 -5.76
N TYR A 403 -5.77 6.43 -5.68
CA TYR A 403 -5.23 6.91 -4.40
C TYR A 403 -5.51 8.40 -4.12
N GLY A 404 -5.65 9.22 -5.16
CA GLY A 404 -5.71 10.70 -5.05
C GLY A 404 -7.04 11.32 -5.47
N GLY A 405 -7.97 10.52 -6.01
CA GLY A 405 -9.28 10.98 -6.47
C GLY A 405 -9.25 11.76 -7.78
N GLN A 406 -10.43 12.22 -8.21
CA GLN A 406 -10.62 12.88 -9.51
C GLN A 406 -9.81 14.17 -9.63
N ASP A 407 -9.84 15.02 -8.61
CA ASP A 407 -9.14 16.30 -8.65
C ASP A 407 -7.65 16.11 -8.94
N TYR A 408 -6.99 15.17 -8.26
CA TYR A 408 -5.56 14.92 -8.45
C TYR A 408 -5.24 14.33 -9.83
N SER A 409 -6.04 13.34 -10.24
CA SER A 409 -5.88 12.64 -11.52
C SER A 409 -6.11 13.55 -12.72
N LYS A 410 -7.20 14.32 -12.71
CA LYS A 410 -7.71 15.02 -13.89
C LYS A 410 -7.19 16.44 -14.06
N SER A 411 -6.77 17.07 -12.96
CA SER A 411 -6.06 18.35 -13.04
C SER A 411 -4.59 18.19 -13.39
N HIS A 412 -4.11 16.98 -13.72
CA HIS A 412 -2.69 16.69 -13.97
C HIS A 412 -1.83 17.19 -12.79
N LYS A 413 -2.21 16.82 -11.57
CA LYS A 413 -1.59 17.33 -10.32
C LYS A 413 -1.65 18.86 -10.19
N LYS A 414 -2.80 19.45 -10.53
CA LYS A 414 -3.08 20.89 -10.53
C LYS A 414 -2.26 21.70 -11.55
N SER A 415 -1.71 21.06 -12.58
CA SER A 415 -1.08 21.76 -13.71
C SER A 415 -2.04 22.03 -14.87
N SER A 416 -3.32 21.67 -14.71
CA SER A 416 -4.33 21.91 -15.73
C SER A 416 -5.73 22.02 -15.11
N THR A 417 -6.63 22.59 -15.89
CA THR A 417 -8.06 22.54 -15.59
C THR A 417 -8.60 21.11 -15.71
N ILE A 418 -9.47 20.70 -14.78
CA ILE A 418 -10.04 19.35 -14.73
C ILE A 418 -10.83 18.99 -16.00
N PHE A 419 -11.63 19.92 -16.53
CA PHE A 419 -12.55 19.65 -17.64
C PHE A 419 -11.98 19.98 -19.01
N THR A 420 -11.30 21.12 -19.14
CA THR A 420 -10.75 21.52 -20.45
C THR A 420 -9.35 20.98 -20.69
N GLN A 421 -8.72 20.41 -19.66
CA GLN A 421 -7.33 19.95 -19.66
C GLN A 421 -6.36 20.99 -20.23
N LYS A 422 -6.75 22.28 -20.17
CA LYS A 422 -5.89 23.40 -20.53
C LYS A 422 -4.87 23.56 -19.43
N VAL A 423 -3.60 23.67 -19.84
CA VAL A 423 -2.49 24.08 -18.98
C VAL A 423 -2.89 25.39 -18.30
N LEU A 424 -2.74 25.47 -16.98
CA LEU A 424 -3.00 26.72 -16.26
C LEU A 424 -1.87 27.72 -16.52
N ASP A 425 -2.16 29.01 -16.51
CA ASP A 425 -1.15 30.06 -16.77
C ASP A 425 0.00 30.05 -15.76
N ASP A 426 -0.24 29.54 -14.54
CA ASP A 426 0.74 29.35 -13.48
C ASP A 426 1.44 27.97 -13.50
N SER A 427 1.14 27.15 -14.52
CA SER A 427 1.79 25.84 -14.66
C SER A 427 3.28 26.01 -14.92
N PRO A 428 4.13 25.16 -14.31
CA PRO A 428 5.56 25.27 -14.47
C PRO A 428 5.97 25.05 -15.93
N SER A 429 6.98 25.79 -16.37
CA SER A 429 7.73 25.44 -17.58
C SER A 429 8.39 24.07 -17.43
N ILE A 430 8.67 23.41 -18.55
CA ILE A 430 9.44 22.17 -18.53
C ILE A 430 10.79 22.42 -17.81
N PRO A 431 11.18 21.55 -16.86
CA PRO A 431 12.48 21.65 -16.21
C PRO A 431 13.61 21.62 -17.25
N THR A 432 14.55 22.57 -17.15
CA THR A 432 15.72 22.63 -18.04
C THR A 432 16.72 21.50 -17.76
N ALA A 433 16.67 20.88 -16.58
CA ALA A 433 17.46 19.73 -16.19
C ALA A 433 16.64 18.79 -15.29
N GLY A 434 17.07 17.53 -15.19
CA GLY A 434 16.40 16.51 -14.40
C GLY A 434 15.18 15.90 -15.07
N GLU A 435 14.43 15.12 -14.28
CA GLU A 435 13.25 14.37 -14.70
C GLU A 435 12.04 15.29 -14.99
N ILE A 436 11.24 14.89 -15.96
CA ILE A 436 9.95 15.48 -16.29
C ILE A 436 8.85 14.54 -15.77
N ASP A 437 7.92 15.08 -15.01
CA ASP A 437 6.84 14.29 -14.40
C ASP A 437 5.84 13.86 -15.47
N LEU A 438 5.73 12.56 -15.71
CA LEU A 438 4.82 11.95 -16.68
C LEU A 438 3.39 12.48 -16.55
N MET A 439 2.92 12.75 -15.33
CA MET A 439 1.52 13.07 -15.06
C MET A 439 1.20 14.57 -14.98
N LYS A 440 2.18 15.45 -15.27
CA LYS A 440 1.99 16.90 -15.29
C LYS A 440 1.94 17.42 -16.71
N TYR A 441 1.07 18.39 -16.95
CA TYR A 441 1.09 19.21 -18.15
C TYR A 441 2.08 20.36 -18.02
N TYR A 442 2.77 20.63 -19.12
CA TYR A 442 3.73 21.73 -19.25
C TYR A 442 3.39 22.55 -20.50
N GLN A 443 3.88 23.79 -20.56
CA GLN A 443 3.60 24.70 -21.68
C GLN A 443 4.27 24.30 -23.01
N ASN A 444 5.22 23.37 -23.00
CA ASN A 444 6.00 22.93 -24.17
C ASN A 444 5.93 21.40 -24.34
N TYR A 445 6.45 20.89 -25.47
CA TYR A 445 6.48 19.45 -25.79
C TYR A 445 7.45 18.67 -24.87
N TYR A 446 7.07 17.44 -24.51
CA TYR A 446 7.84 16.56 -23.62
C TYR A 446 9.11 16.01 -24.25
N ASP A 447 10.20 16.05 -23.50
CA ASP A 447 11.39 15.26 -23.80
C ASP A 447 11.17 13.84 -23.25
N ILE A 448 10.84 12.91 -24.15
CA ILE A 448 10.56 11.50 -23.81
C ILE A 448 11.72 10.88 -23.02
N SER A 449 12.97 11.25 -23.33
CA SER A 449 14.17 10.69 -22.67
C SER A 449 14.32 11.10 -21.20
N ARG A 450 13.58 12.11 -20.76
CA ARG A 450 13.56 12.62 -19.37
C ARG A 450 12.22 12.41 -18.68
N THR A 451 11.21 11.93 -19.40
CA THR A 451 9.85 11.80 -18.87
C THR A 451 9.68 10.51 -18.10
N ILE A 452 9.17 10.58 -16.87
CA ILE A 452 8.94 9.41 -16.01
C ILE A 452 7.94 9.73 -14.89
N ALA A 453 7.21 8.71 -14.40
CA ALA A 453 6.36 8.85 -13.23
C ALA A 453 7.17 9.28 -12.00
N ALA A 454 6.63 10.22 -11.21
CA ALA A 454 7.33 10.75 -10.05
C ALA A 454 7.48 9.69 -8.95
N GLU A 455 8.53 9.77 -8.13
CA GLU A 455 8.75 8.85 -7.00
C GLU A 455 7.53 8.72 -6.09
N PHE A 456 6.82 9.82 -5.88
CA PHE A 456 5.59 9.84 -5.09
C PHE A 456 4.52 8.90 -5.67
N ASP A 457 4.24 8.96 -6.98
CA ASP A 457 3.19 8.14 -7.58
C ASP A 457 3.59 6.66 -7.64
N VAL A 458 4.87 6.39 -7.93
CA VAL A 458 5.41 5.02 -7.92
C VAL A 458 5.33 4.42 -6.52
N ALA A 459 5.58 5.20 -5.45
CA ALA A 459 5.36 4.75 -4.09
C ALA A 459 3.86 4.46 -3.80
N LYS A 460 2.93 5.19 -4.43
CA LYS A 460 1.49 4.92 -4.26
C LYS A 460 1.02 3.63 -4.91
N LEU A 461 1.74 3.06 -5.87
CA LEU A 461 1.48 1.70 -6.34
C LEU A 461 1.66 0.66 -5.21
N ILE A 462 2.62 0.88 -4.31
CA ILE A 462 2.81 0.04 -3.11
C ILE A 462 1.63 0.27 -2.15
N TRP A 463 1.24 1.53 -1.92
CA TRP A 463 0.11 1.87 -1.05
C TRP A 463 -1.20 1.24 -1.55
N LEU A 464 -1.44 1.16 -2.86
CA LEU A 464 -2.62 0.52 -3.43
C LEU A 464 -2.73 -0.99 -3.12
N THR A 465 -1.64 -1.63 -2.69
CA THR A 465 -1.67 -3.03 -2.18
C THR A 465 -2.11 -3.13 -0.72
N LYS A 466 -2.65 -2.04 -0.16
CA LYS A 466 -3.21 -1.96 1.20
C LYS A 466 -4.15 -3.13 1.46
N LEU A 467 -3.94 -3.79 2.58
CA LEU A 467 -4.75 -4.92 3.03
C LEU A 467 -5.68 -4.49 4.16
N LYS A 468 -6.80 -5.19 4.27
CA LYS A 468 -7.76 -5.11 5.37
C LYS A 468 -7.76 -6.43 6.14
N ILE A 469 -7.66 -6.33 7.46
CA ILE A 469 -7.67 -7.45 8.41
C ILE A 469 -9.12 -7.76 8.79
N GLN A 470 -9.54 -9.03 8.67
CA GLN A 470 -10.90 -9.50 9.01
C GLN A 470 -10.99 -10.12 10.41
#